data_AF-A0A941VTH4-F1
#
_entry.id   AF-A0A941VTH4-F1
#
_cell.length_a   1.000
_cell.length_b   1.000
_cell.length_c   1.000
_cell.angle_alpha   90.00
_cell.angle_beta   90.00
_cell.angle_gamma   90.00
#
_symmetry.space_group_name_H-M   'P 1'
#
loop_
_entity.id
_entity.type
_entity.pdbx_description
1 polymer ?
#
loop_
_entity_poly.entity_id
_entity_poly.type
_entity_poly.pdbx_seq_one_letter_code
_entity_poly.pdbx_strand_id
1 'polypeptide(L)'
;TSHALLYFATVSYAEVSQRLLPRDGWAWSGFLGVGDPVMGPAFAASARRIARLRRAGVTEAGRRQYDAWVRKTIAPRNIGGLADPARRNLYPVDLEVLVERAGLLGLERDQVIAALPRLRGT
;
A
#
# COMPACT_ATOMS: atom_id res chain seq x y z
N THR A 1 -12.47 -0.35 -6.84
CA THR A 1 -12.43 -1.78 -6.49
C THR A 1 -11.31 -2.02 -5.48
N SER A 2 -11.61 -2.58 -4.31
CA SER A 2 -10.63 -2.73 -3.22
C SER A 2 -9.41 -3.58 -3.58
N HIS A 3 -9.52 -4.49 -4.56
CA HIS A 3 -8.37 -5.25 -5.06
C HIS A 3 -7.22 -4.39 -5.57
N ALA A 4 -7.52 -3.29 -6.28
CA ALA A 4 -6.51 -2.39 -6.81
C ALA A 4 -5.69 -1.70 -5.69
N LEU A 5 -6.25 -1.58 -4.48
CA LEU A 5 -5.54 -0.99 -3.34
C LEU A 5 -4.36 -1.83 -2.88
N LEU A 6 -4.35 -3.15 -3.14
CA LEU A 6 -3.17 -3.99 -2.91
C LEU A 6 -2.01 -3.52 -3.80
N TYR A 7 -2.29 -3.29 -5.09
CA TYR A 7 -1.29 -2.79 -6.03
C TYR A 7 -0.80 -1.40 -5.63
N PHE A 8 -1.70 -0.45 -5.40
CA PHE A 8 -1.32 0.92 -5.04
C PHE A 8 -0.53 0.99 -3.74
N ALA A 9 -0.93 0.25 -2.69
CA ALA A 9 -0.16 0.21 -1.45
C ALA A 9 1.26 -0.33 -1.68
N THR A 10 1.38 -1.37 -2.50
CA THR A 10 2.69 -1.97 -2.83
C THR A 10 3.59 -1.00 -3.58
N VAL A 11 3.07 -0.38 -4.65
CA VAL A 11 3.84 0.54 -5.50
C VAL A 11 4.23 1.78 -4.72
N SER A 12 3.27 2.43 -4.06
CA SER A 12 3.54 3.66 -3.32
C SER A 12 4.58 3.42 -2.23
N TYR A 13 4.46 2.31 -1.49
CA TYR A 13 5.45 1.96 -0.47
C TYR A 13 6.84 1.73 -1.07
N ALA A 14 6.94 0.95 -2.15
CA ALA A 14 8.21 0.67 -2.81
C ALA A 14 8.87 1.94 -3.34
N GLU A 15 8.12 2.79 -4.05
CA GLU A 15 8.60 4.05 -4.63
C GLU A 15 9.14 4.99 -3.55
N VAL A 16 8.36 5.21 -2.49
CA VAL A 16 8.78 6.10 -1.40
C VAL A 16 9.96 5.50 -0.64
N SER A 17 9.95 4.19 -0.38
CA SER A 17 11.09 3.52 0.27
C SER A 17 12.37 3.69 -0.56
N GLN A 18 12.31 3.50 -1.88
CA GLN A 18 13.48 3.64 -2.76
C GLN A 18 14.02 5.08 -2.79
N ARG A 19 13.14 6.08 -2.81
CA ARG A 19 13.55 7.49 -2.86
C ARG A 19 14.08 8.00 -1.52
N LEU A 20 13.46 7.62 -0.40
CA LEU A 20 13.81 8.13 0.92
C LEU A 20 14.92 7.31 1.59
N LEU A 21 15.01 6.00 1.31
CA LEU A 21 16.00 5.08 1.85
C LEU A 21 16.81 4.47 0.69
N PRO A 22 17.68 5.26 0.02
CA PRO A 22 18.49 4.75 -1.09
C PRO A 22 19.34 3.57 -0.61
N ARG A 23 19.23 2.45 -1.32
CA ARG A 23 20.07 1.27 -1.14
C ARG A 23 20.61 0.84 -2.50
N ASP A 24 21.86 0.42 -2.52
CA ASP A 24 22.47 -0.13 -3.72
C ASP A 24 21.74 -1.41 -4.15
N GLY A 25 21.60 -1.60 -5.47
CA GLY A 25 21.03 -2.84 -6.02
C GLY A 25 19.51 -2.99 -5.93
N TRP A 26 18.75 -1.92 -5.66
CA TRP A 26 17.28 -1.98 -5.57
C TRP A 26 16.62 -2.62 -6.82
N ALA A 27 17.18 -2.37 -8.01
CA ALA A 27 16.70 -2.93 -9.27
C ALA A 27 16.71 -4.47 -9.29
N TRP A 28 17.55 -5.08 -8.46
CA TRP A 28 17.70 -6.54 -8.32
C TRP A 28 16.95 -7.12 -7.13
N SER A 29 16.40 -6.27 -6.25
CA SER A 29 15.68 -6.69 -5.04
C SER A 29 14.21 -7.09 -5.27
N GLY A 30 13.71 -6.91 -6.50
CA GLY A 30 12.36 -7.27 -6.91
C GLY A 30 11.45 -6.06 -7.12
N PHE A 31 10.44 -6.25 -7.97
CA PHE A 31 9.41 -5.26 -8.30
C PHE A 31 8.08 -5.63 -7.63
N LEU A 32 7.25 -4.65 -7.29
CA LEU A 32 5.89 -4.88 -6.72
C LEU A 32 5.84 -5.81 -5.50
N GLY A 33 6.71 -5.60 -4.53
CA GLY A 33 6.66 -6.36 -3.28
C GLY A 33 7.08 -7.83 -3.42
N VAL A 34 7.76 -8.18 -4.51
CA VAL A 34 8.57 -9.41 -4.56
C VAL A 34 9.57 -9.37 -3.40
N GLY A 35 9.56 -10.41 -2.57
CA GLY A 35 10.35 -10.47 -1.34
C GLY A 35 9.77 -9.70 -0.15
N ASP A 36 8.71 -8.90 -0.33
CA ASP A 36 8.03 -8.25 0.80
C ASP A 36 7.17 -9.27 1.56
N PRO A 37 7.40 -9.46 2.88
CA PRO A 37 6.72 -10.48 3.66
C PRO A 37 5.21 -10.23 3.84
N VAL A 38 4.76 -8.99 3.66
CA VAL A 38 3.35 -8.60 3.76
C VAL A 38 2.65 -8.73 2.40
N MET A 39 3.24 -8.18 1.35
CA MET A 39 2.62 -8.09 0.03
C MET A 39 2.78 -9.36 -0.81
N GLY A 40 3.89 -10.09 -0.65
CA GLY A 40 4.15 -11.35 -1.35
C GLY A 40 2.97 -12.34 -1.29
N PRO A 41 2.46 -12.72 -0.10
CA PRO A 41 1.32 -13.63 -0.01
C PRO A 41 -0.03 -12.96 -0.31
N ALA A 42 -0.13 -11.62 -0.29
CA ALA A 42 -1.38 -10.90 -0.34
C ALA A 42 -2.15 -11.10 -1.66
N PHE A 43 -1.46 -11.09 -2.80
CA PHE A 43 -2.10 -11.24 -4.11
C PHE A 43 -2.73 -12.64 -4.29
N ALA A 44 -2.00 -13.70 -3.94
CA ALA A 44 -2.53 -15.07 -3.95
C ALA A 44 -3.67 -15.27 -2.94
N ALA A 45 -3.57 -14.66 -1.76
CA ALA A 45 -4.62 -14.65 -0.76
C ALA A 45 -5.89 -13.92 -1.25
N SER A 46 -5.71 -12.83 -2.02
CA SER A 46 -6.79 -12.07 -2.63
C SER A 46 -7.49 -12.85 -3.72
N ALA A 47 -6.74 -13.47 -4.63
CA ALA A 47 -7.29 -14.27 -5.74
C ALA A 47 -8.16 -15.42 -5.20
N ARG A 48 -7.69 -16.12 -4.16
CA ARG A 48 -8.46 -17.17 -3.47
C ARG A 48 -9.77 -16.65 -2.87
N ARG A 49 -9.76 -15.46 -2.25
CA ARG A 49 -10.97 -14.84 -1.66
C ARG A 49 -11.98 -14.44 -2.72
N ILE A 50 -11.52 -13.80 -3.79
CA ILE A 50 -12.37 -13.42 -4.92
C ILE A 50 -13.02 -14.67 -5.54
N ALA A 51 -12.24 -15.74 -5.75
CA ALA A 51 -12.78 -17.00 -6.27
C ALA A 51 -13.86 -17.60 -5.36
N ARG A 52 -13.65 -17.60 -4.03
CA ARG A 52 -14.65 -18.06 -3.05
C ARG A 52 -15.93 -17.22 -3.09
N LEU A 53 -15.82 -15.89 -3.13
CA LEU A 53 -16.97 -15.00 -3.24
C LEU A 53 -17.76 -15.23 -4.52
N ARG A 54 -17.08 -15.45 -5.65
CA ARG A 54 -17.75 -15.75 -6.93
C ARG A 54 -18.50 -17.08 -6.87
N ARG A 55 -17.91 -18.11 -6.26
CA ARG A 55 -18.54 -19.44 -6.10
C ARG A 55 -19.74 -19.43 -5.16
N ALA A 56 -19.67 -18.67 -4.07
CA ALA A 56 -20.74 -18.58 -3.07
C ALA A 56 -21.89 -17.63 -3.48
N GLY A 57 -21.75 -16.93 -4.61
CA GLY A 57 -22.60 -15.79 -4.95
C GLY A 57 -22.12 -14.51 -4.28
N VAL A 58 -21.93 -13.45 -5.07
CA VAL A 58 -21.38 -12.19 -4.57
C VAL A 58 -22.43 -11.44 -3.77
N THR A 59 -22.34 -11.50 -2.44
CA THR A 59 -23.19 -10.76 -1.53
C THR A 59 -22.55 -9.46 -1.06
N GLU A 60 -23.37 -8.52 -0.60
CA GLU A 60 -22.89 -7.27 -0.02
C GLU A 60 -22.07 -7.50 1.26
N ALA A 61 -22.47 -8.45 2.10
CA ALA A 61 -21.70 -8.86 3.27
C ALA A 61 -20.32 -9.41 2.88
N GLY A 62 -20.26 -10.23 1.83
CA GLY A 62 -19.01 -10.76 1.30
C GLY A 62 -18.08 -9.68 0.73
N ARG A 63 -18.64 -8.67 0.05
CA ARG A 63 -17.90 -7.49 -0.40
C ARG A 63 -17.30 -6.72 0.77
N ARG A 64 -18.09 -6.39 1.80
CA ARG A 64 -17.61 -5.69 3.00
C ARG A 64 -16.52 -6.47 3.74
N GLN A 65 -16.65 -7.79 3.85
CA GLN A 65 -15.60 -8.63 4.46
C GLN A 65 -14.30 -8.60 3.66
N TYR A 66 -14.39 -8.62 2.33
CA TYR A 66 -13.22 -8.51 1.46
C TYR A 66 -12.56 -7.13 1.57
N ASP A 67 -13.34 -6.06 1.61
CA ASP A 67 -12.84 -4.70 1.76
C ASP A 67 -12.13 -4.51 3.11
N ALA A 68 -12.72 -5.00 4.19
CA ALA A 68 -12.11 -5.01 5.52
C ALA A 68 -10.81 -5.81 5.54
N TRP A 69 -10.77 -6.96 4.85
CA TRP A 69 -9.56 -7.76 4.70
C TRP A 69 -8.47 -6.98 3.95
N VAL A 70 -8.79 -6.36 2.80
CA VAL A 70 -7.82 -5.54 2.05
C VAL A 70 -7.28 -4.42 2.93
N ARG A 71 -8.15 -3.67 3.60
CA ARG A 71 -7.75 -2.55 4.49
C ARG A 71 -6.76 -3.01 5.55
N LYS A 72 -7.02 -4.15 6.19
CA LYS A 72 -6.12 -4.76 7.17
C LYS A 72 -4.79 -5.20 6.54
N THR A 73 -4.85 -5.84 5.38
CA THR A 73 -3.66 -6.37 4.69
C THR A 73 -2.71 -5.26 4.26
N ILE A 74 -3.22 -4.14 3.73
CA ILE A 74 -2.36 -3.05 3.27
C ILE A 74 -1.84 -2.17 4.41
N ALA A 75 -2.45 -2.19 5.59
CA ALA A 75 -2.14 -1.25 6.68
C ALA A 75 -0.62 -1.10 6.98
N PRO A 76 0.20 -2.16 7.01
CA PRO A 76 1.65 -2.04 7.27
C PRO A 76 2.45 -1.42 6.13
N ARG A 77 1.85 -1.20 4.96
CA ARG A 77 2.46 -0.61 3.75
C ARG A 77 1.68 0.60 3.23
N ASN A 78 0.64 1.02 3.96
CA ASN A 78 -0.29 2.02 3.49
C ASN A 78 0.19 3.45 3.78
N ILE A 79 1.29 3.85 3.14
CA ILE A 79 1.84 5.20 3.29
C ILE A 79 0.92 6.29 2.73
N GLY A 80 0.14 5.98 1.68
CA GLY A 80 -0.72 6.95 0.98
C GLY A 80 -2.14 7.10 1.53
N GLY A 81 -2.52 6.37 2.57
CA GLY A 81 -3.82 6.53 3.23
C GLY A 81 -4.97 5.93 2.45
N LEU A 82 -4.67 4.86 1.75
CA LEU A 82 -5.61 4.06 0.98
C LEU A 82 -6.63 3.37 1.87
N ALA A 83 -7.76 2.99 1.27
CA ALA A 83 -8.88 2.33 1.96
C ALA A 83 -9.49 3.16 3.10
N ASP A 84 -9.46 4.49 2.98
CA ASP A 84 -10.17 5.41 3.85
C ASP A 84 -11.54 5.78 3.24
N PRO A 85 -12.66 5.33 3.83
CA PRO A 85 -14.00 5.66 3.34
C PRO A 85 -14.30 7.17 3.35
N ALA A 86 -13.70 7.94 4.28
CA ALA A 86 -13.91 9.38 4.36
C ALA A 86 -13.37 10.11 3.12
N ARG A 87 -12.34 9.53 2.48
CA ARG A 87 -11.71 10.08 1.27
C ARG A 87 -12.50 9.78 -0.01
N ARG A 88 -13.57 8.98 0.03
CA ARG A 88 -14.43 8.66 -1.14
C ARG A 88 -13.66 8.18 -2.38
N ASN A 89 -12.59 7.41 -2.19
CA ASN A 89 -11.65 6.98 -3.24
C ASN A 89 -10.90 8.11 -3.96
N LEU A 90 -10.87 9.31 -3.38
CA LEU A 90 -10.01 10.40 -3.81
C LEU A 90 -8.70 10.30 -3.03
N TYR A 91 -7.59 10.12 -3.74
CA TYR A 91 -6.26 10.05 -3.14
C TYR A 91 -5.40 11.14 -3.78
N PRO A 92 -5.61 12.42 -3.40
CA PRO A 92 -4.72 13.48 -3.84
C PRO A 92 -3.31 13.20 -3.33
N VAL A 93 -2.31 13.75 -4.03
CA VAL A 93 -0.94 13.74 -3.50
C VAL A 93 -0.92 14.63 -2.25
N ASP A 94 -0.89 13.96 -1.10
CA ASP A 94 -0.98 14.57 0.22
C ASP A 94 0.25 14.11 1.03
N LEU A 95 1.27 14.98 1.11
CA LEU A 95 2.54 14.65 1.74
C LEU A 95 2.44 14.66 3.27
N GLU A 96 1.46 15.35 3.86
CA GLU A 96 1.24 15.29 5.31
C GLU A 96 0.87 13.88 5.74
N VAL A 97 0.07 13.18 4.93
CA VAL A 97 -0.28 11.77 5.17
C VAL A 97 0.95 10.86 5.15
N LEU A 98 1.94 11.16 4.31
CA LEU A 98 3.21 10.43 4.32
C LEU A 98 4.02 10.73 5.59
N VAL A 99 4.09 12.01 5.98
CA VAL A 99 4.78 12.47 7.19
C VAL A 99 4.17 11.86 8.46
N GLU A 100 2.84 11.80 8.56
CA GLU A 100 2.11 11.14 9.65
C GLU A 100 2.38 9.63 9.73
N ARG A 101 2.76 9.01 8.62
CA ARG A 101 3.05 7.57 8.52
C ARG A 101 4.53 7.24 8.40
N ALA A 102 5.41 8.15 8.79
CA ALA A 102 6.86 7.97 8.77
C ALA A 102 7.30 6.64 9.41
N GLY A 103 6.66 6.25 10.51
CA GLY A 103 6.95 5.00 11.22
C GLY A 103 6.75 3.73 10.39
N LEU A 104 5.94 3.74 9.32
CA LEU A 104 5.83 2.59 8.41
C LEU A 104 7.11 2.35 7.61
N LEU A 105 7.96 3.38 7.46
CA LEU A 105 9.27 3.30 6.82
C LEU A 105 10.40 3.09 7.85
N GLY A 106 10.07 3.03 9.15
CA GLY A 106 11.07 3.06 10.22
C GLY A 106 11.79 4.40 10.33
N LEU A 107 11.13 5.48 9.90
CA LEU A 107 11.65 6.85 9.95
C LEU A 107 10.89 7.68 10.96
N GLU A 108 11.56 8.70 11.48
CA GLU A 108 10.95 9.78 12.25
C GLU A 108 10.36 10.87 11.34
N ARG A 109 9.45 11.67 11.91
CA ARG A 109 8.72 12.72 11.17
C ARG A 109 9.66 13.72 10.48
N ASP A 110 10.66 14.19 11.20
CA ASP A 110 11.66 15.16 10.76
C ASP A 110 12.53 14.62 9.62
N GLN A 111 12.89 13.34 9.68
CA GLN A 111 13.65 12.65 8.62
C GLN A 111 12.87 12.61 7.31
N VAL A 112 11.55 12.32 7.37
CA VAL A 112 10.70 12.34 6.17
C VAL A 112 10.56 13.76 5.62
N ILE A 113 10.33 14.76 6.47
CA ILE A 113 10.21 16.17 6.06
C ILE A 113 11.47 16.63 5.31
N ALA A 114 12.66 16.36 5.88
CA ALA A 114 13.92 16.72 5.27
C ALA A 114 14.14 16.04 3.91
N ALA A 115 13.56 14.86 3.71
CA ALA A 115 13.72 14.06 2.50
C ALA A 115 12.61 14.27 1.45
N LEU A 116 11.55 15.05 1.74
CA LEU A 116 10.46 15.36 0.79
C LEU A 116 10.93 15.89 -0.58
N PRO A 117 11.99 16.72 -0.70
CA PRO A 117 12.49 17.16 -2.00
C PRO A 117 12.85 15.99 -2.95
N ARG A 118 13.23 14.83 -2.42
CA ARG A 118 13.57 13.63 -3.20
C ARG A 118 12.35 12.96 -3.86
N LEU A 119 11.14 13.32 -3.44
CA LEU A 119 9.89 12.81 -4.01
C LEU A 119 9.40 13.62 -5.22
N ARG A 120 10.02 14.76 -5.52
CA ARG A 120 9.71 15.54 -6.71
C ARG A 120 10.24 14.80 -7.95
N GLY A 121 9.47 14.81 -9.05
CA GLY A 121 9.98 14.41 -10.35
C GLY A 121 10.96 15.49 -10.82
N THR A 122 12.20 15.09 -11.11
CA THR A 122 13.20 15.95 -11.77
C THR A 122 12.92 16.04 -13.25
#